data_AF-A0A5B2TBD6-F1
#
_entry.id   AF-A0A5B2TBD6-F1
#
_cell.length_a   1.000
_cell.length_b   1.000
_cell.length_c   1.000
_cell.angle_alpha   90.00
_cell.angle_beta   90.00
_cell.angle_gamma   90.00
#
_symmetry.space_group_name_H-M   'P 1'
#
loop_
_entity.id
_entity.type
_entity.pdbx_description
1 polymer ?
#
loop_
_entity_poly.entity_id
_entity_poly.type
_entity_poly.pdbx_seq_one_letter_code
_entity_poly.pdbx_strand_id
1 'polypeptide(L)'
;MAAALEASGRYRVLRQVEPCAAVEPPPGTPIRTGLLIDLETTALDPAADEILEWTMLPFTCGLDGTLYAIGDGVQPATPALPADPARRSIA
;
A
#
# COMPACT_ATOMS: atom_id res chain seq x y z
N MET A 1 -13.41 23.19 -11.24
CA MET A 1 -13.67 21.79 -11.65
C MET A 1 -13.56 20.82 -10.47
N ALA A 2 -12.39 20.64 -9.84
CA ALA A 2 -12.20 19.69 -8.73
C ALA A 2 -13.21 19.85 -7.57
N ALA A 3 -13.44 21.08 -7.11
CA ALA A 3 -14.44 21.37 -6.06
C ALA A 3 -15.87 20.94 -6.42
N ALA A 4 -16.24 20.98 -7.71
CA ALA A 4 -17.57 20.55 -8.15
C ALA A 4 -17.71 19.02 -8.15
N LEU A 5 -16.62 18.28 -8.39
CA LEU A 5 -16.58 16.82 -8.30
C LEU A 5 -16.70 16.37 -6.84
N GLU A 6 -15.92 16.97 -5.95
CA GLU A 6 -15.96 16.71 -4.50
C GLU A 6 -17.36 17.04 -3.93
N ALA A 7 -17.93 18.19 -4.27
CA ALA A 7 -19.24 18.61 -3.80
C ALA A 7 -20.39 17.67 -4.21
N SER A 8 -20.20 16.88 -5.28
CA SER A 8 -21.21 15.90 -5.69
C SER A 8 -21.29 14.67 -4.77
N GLY A 9 -20.28 14.43 -3.92
CA GLY A 9 -20.20 13.26 -3.04
C GLY A 9 -19.94 11.92 -3.74
N ARG A 10 -19.94 11.89 -5.08
CA ARG A 10 -19.76 10.67 -5.89
C ARG A 10 -18.31 10.37 -6.24
N TYR A 11 -17.42 11.33 -6.00
CA TYR A 11 -16.01 11.24 -6.39
C TYR A 11 -15.13 11.70 -5.25
N ARG A 12 -14.02 10.99 -5.04
CA ARG A 12 -12.88 11.46 -4.24
C ARG A 12 -11.81 11.94 -5.22
N VAL A 13 -11.57 13.24 -5.25
CA VAL A 13 -10.48 13.78 -6.08
C VAL A 13 -9.17 13.41 -5.41
N LEU A 14 -8.36 12.58 -6.07
CA LEU A 14 -7.03 12.23 -5.60
C LEU A 14 -6.13 13.46 -5.73
N ARG A 15 -5.40 13.75 -4.67
CA ARG A 15 -4.37 14.80 -4.63
C ARG A 15 -3.01 14.14 -4.56
N GLN A 16 -1.99 14.87 -4.99
CA GLN A 16 -0.63 14.43 -4.81
C GLN A 16 -0.38 14.12 -3.33
N VAL A 17 0.12 12.92 -3.06
CA VAL A 17 0.54 12.52 -1.73
C VAL A 17 1.90 13.15 -1.49
N GLU A 18 1.98 14.07 -0.53
CA GLU A 18 3.26 14.63 -0.11
C GLU A 18 4.03 13.60 0.72
N PRO A 19 5.37 13.59 0.66
CA PRO A 19 6.18 12.74 1.52
C PRO A 19 5.81 12.94 2.99
N CYS A 20 5.52 11.85 3.70
CA CYS A 20 5.29 11.90 5.13
C CYS A 20 6.63 12.14 5.83
N ALA A 21 6.80 13.33 6.42
CA ALA A 21 7.99 13.63 7.20
C ALA A 21 8.02 12.74 8.44
N ALA A 22 9.17 12.11 8.71
CA ALA A 22 9.37 11.39 9.95
C ALA A 22 9.21 12.32 11.16
N VAL A 23 8.49 11.85 12.17
CA VAL A 23 8.27 12.53 13.45
C VAL A 23 8.97 11.72 14.52
N GLU A 24 9.79 12.39 15.33
CA GLU A 24 10.45 11.74 16.45
C GLU A 24 9.43 11.45 17.56
N PRO A 25 9.29 10.18 18.01
CA PRO A 25 8.36 9.86 19.07
C PRO A 25 8.78 10.53 20.39
N PRO A 26 7.82 10.97 21.24
CA PRO A 26 8.14 11.52 22.55
C PRO A 26 8.96 10.53 23.39
N PRO A 27 9.88 11.01 24.25
CA PRO A 27 10.70 10.12 25.08
C PRO A 27 9.88 9.12 25.88
N GLY A 28 10.26 7.85 25.83
CA GLY A 28 9.56 6.77 26.54
C GLY A 28 8.28 6.27 25.86
N THR A 29 7.92 6.81 24.69
CA THR A 29 6.77 6.30 23.92
C THR A 29 7.08 4.88 23.41
N PRO A 30 6.26 3.88 23.76
CA PRO A 30 6.40 2.54 23.19
C PRO A 30 6.04 2.57 21.71
N ILE A 31 6.99 2.17 20.87
CA ILE A 31 6.83 2.10 19.42
C ILE A 31 6.80 0.63 18.95
N ARG A 32 6.09 0.39 17.84
CA ARG A 32 6.08 -0.87 17.10
C ARG A 32 6.55 -0.62 15.68
N THR A 33 7.16 -1.65 15.09
CA THR A 33 7.40 -1.71 13.65
C THR A 33 6.23 -2.46 13.01
N GLY A 34 5.60 -1.81 12.03
CA GLY A 34 4.61 -2.39 11.15
C GLY A 34 5.17 -2.58 9.75
N LEU A 35 4.47 -3.40 8.96
CA LEU A 35 4.75 -3.62 7.56
C LEU A 35 3.44 -3.58 6.79
N LEU A 36 3.33 -2.68 5.83
CA LEU A 36 2.26 -2.72 4.85
C LEU A 36 2.69 -3.65 3.72
N ILE A 37 1.83 -4.60 3.37
CA ILE A 37 2.03 -5.52 2.25
C ILE A 37 0.86 -5.36 1.29
N ASP A 38 1.18 -5.13 0.03
CA ASP A 38 0.24 -5.14 -1.08
C ASP A 38 0.59 -6.31 -2.00
N LEU A 39 -0.40 -7.11 -2.39
CA LEU A 39 -0.24 -8.31 -3.21
C LEU A 39 -1.23 -8.28 -4.37
N GLU A 40 -0.76 -8.65 -5.56
CA GLU A 40 -1.60 -8.93 -6.71
C GLU A 40 -1.50 -10.43 -7.02
N THR A 41 -2.64 -11.11 -7.19
CA THR A 41 -2.70 -12.56 -7.36
C THR A 41 -3.48 -12.97 -8.60
N THR A 42 -3.31 -14.22 -9.06
CA THR A 42 -4.07 -14.75 -10.20
C THR A 42 -5.54 -14.96 -9.87
N ALA A 43 -5.84 -15.41 -8.65
CA ALA A 43 -7.17 -15.49 -8.07
C ALA A 43 -7.10 -15.50 -6.52
N LEU A 44 -8.18 -15.89 -5.83
CA LEU A 44 -8.35 -15.72 -4.39
C LEU A 44 -8.04 -16.97 -3.53
N ASP A 45 -7.69 -18.11 -4.13
CA ASP A 45 -7.32 -19.31 -3.37
C ASP A 45 -5.81 -19.32 -3.06
N PRO A 46 -5.39 -19.02 -1.83
CA PRO A 46 -3.96 -18.93 -1.48
C PRO A 46 -3.24 -20.29 -1.52
N ALA A 47 -3.96 -21.42 -1.60
CA ALA A 47 -3.35 -22.74 -1.72
C ALA A 47 -3.07 -23.14 -3.18
N ALA A 48 -3.71 -22.47 -4.15
CA ALA A 48 -3.67 -22.84 -5.56
C ALA A 48 -3.20 -21.71 -6.49
N ASP A 49 -3.40 -20.45 -6.10
CA ASP A 49 -3.16 -19.27 -6.93
C ASP A 49 -1.81 -18.61 -6.66
N GLU A 50 -1.25 -17.98 -7.69
CA GLU A 50 0.09 -17.41 -7.67
C GLU A 50 0.08 -15.91 -7.29
N ILE A 51 1.12 -15.48 -6.58
CA ILE A 51 1.42 -14.05 -6.38
C ILE A 51 2.12 -13.52 -7.63
N LEU A 52 1.53 -12.54 -8.28
CA LEU A 52 2.05 -11.89 -9.48
C LEU A 52 2.98 -10.72 -9.15
N GLU A 53 2.54 -9.87 -8.22
CA GLU A 53 3.31 -8.72 -7.74
C GLU A 53 3.18 -8.61 -6.23
N TRP A 54 4.20 -8.03 -5.60
CA TRP A 54 4.13 -7.68 -4.20
C TRP A 54 4.96 -6.44 -3.89
N THR A 55 4.49 -5.68 -2.91
CA THR A 55 5.19 -4.50 -2.38
C THR A 55 5.18 -4.54 -0.86
N MET A 56 6.30 -4.16 -0.26
CA MET A 56 6.49 -4.07 1.18
C MET A 56 6.90 -2.66 1.57
N LEU A 57 6.22 -2.07 2.56
CA LEU A 57 6.55 -0.76 3.10
C LEU A 57 6.62 -0.80 4.63
N PRO A 58 7.83 -0.83 5.22
CA PRO A 58 7.98 -0.81 6.68
C PRO A 58 7.64 0.57 7.24
N PHE A 59 7.09 0.61 8.45
CA PHE A 59 6.81 1.85 9.15
C PHE A 59 6.93 1.66 10.67
N THR A 60 7.04 2.77 11.41
CA THR A 60 6.96 2.76 12.87
C THR A 60 5.71 3.49 13.34
N CYS A 61 5.07 2.95 14.38
CA CYS A 61 3.88 3.53 14.98
C CYS A 61 3.85 3.42 16.51
N GLY A 62 3.14 4.33 17.15
CA GLY A 62 2.78 4.23 18.56
C GLY A 62 1.68 3.21 18.78
N LEU A 63 1.51 2.78 20.03
CA LEU A 63 0.40 1.89 20.42
C LEU A 63 -0.99 2.52 20.25
N ASP A 64 -1.03 3.85 20.12
CA ASP A 64 -2.22 4.66 19.85
C ASP A 64 -2.56 4.76 18.34
N GLY A 65 -1.72 4.17 17.47
CA GLY A 65 -1.86 4.23 16.02
C GLY A 65 -1.21 5.45 15.36
N THR A 66 -0.52 6.32 16.12
CA THR A 66 0.24 7.43 15.55
C THR A 66 1.40 6.90 14.72
N LEU A 67 1.50 7.30 13.44
CA LEU A 67 2.65 6.97 12.58
C LEU A 67 3.82 7.91 12.87
N TYR A 68 5.03 7.35 13.02
CA TYR A 68 6.24 8.12 13.31
C TYR A 68 7.21 8.15 12.14
N ALA A 69 7.43 7.04 11.44
CA ALA A 69 8.28 7.04 10.26
C ALA A 69 7.82 6.01 9.24
N ILE A 70 8.09 6.30 7.97
CA ILE A 70 7.96 5.36 6.85
C ILE A 70 9.38 5.04 6.40
N GLY A 71 9.72 3.74 6.32
CA GLY A 71 10.99 3.28 5.79
C GLY A 71 10.95 3.11 4.27
N ASP A 72 12.08 2.71 3.69
CA ASP A 72 12.16 2.52 2.24
C ASP A 72 11.30 1.32 1.80
N GLY A 73 10.49 1.56 0.78
CA GLY A 73 9.67 0.53 0.15
C GLY A 73 10.52 -0.46 -0.65
N VAL A 74 10.10 -1.72 -0.63
CA VAL A 74 10.69 -2.77 -1.46
C VAL A 74 9.62 -3.29 -2.40
N GLN A 75 9.88 -3.17 -3.70
CA GLN A 75 9.13 -3.82 -4.76
C GLN A 75 10.14 -4.52 -5.66
N PRO A 76 10.17 -5.86 -5.72
CA PRO A 76 11.03 -6.55 -6.67
C PRO A 76 10.56 -6.28 -8.11
N ALA A 77 11.50 -6.34 -9.05
CA ALA A 77 11.16 -6.23 -10.46
C ALA A 77 10.27 -7.42 -10.88
N THR A 78 9.06 -7.14 -11.36
CA THR A 78 8.19 -8.16 -11.94
C THR A 78 8.85 -8.71 -13.21
N PRO A 79 9.13 -10.02 -13.31
CA PRO A 79 9.57 -10.60 -14.57
C PRO A 79 8.47 -10.42 -15.61
N ALA A 80 8.83 -10.05 -16.84
CA ALA A 80 7.89 -10.02 -17.95
C ALA A 80 7.45 -11.46 -18.28
N LEU A 81 6.41 -11.94 -17.61
CA LEU A 81 5.76 -13.19 -17.96
C LEU A 81 5.00 -12.97 -19.28
N PRO A 82 5.08 -13.90 -20.26
CA PRO A 82 4.21 -13.84 -21.43
C PRO A 82 2.75 -13.82 -20.96
N ALA A 83 1.92 -12.99 -21.59
CA ALA A 83 0.50 -12.94 -21.29
C ALA A 83 -0.11 -14.33 -21.48
N ASP A 84 -0.46 -15.00 -20.39
CA ASP A 84 -1.22 -16.25 -20.45
C ASP A 84 -2.65 -15.92 -20.92
N PRO A 85 -3.08 -16.41 -22.11
CA PRO A 85 -4.43 -16.16 -22.61
C PRO A 85 -5.55 -16.76 -21.74
N ALA A 86 -5.22 -17.63 -20.78
CA ALA A 86 -6.17 -18.18 -19.82
C ALA A 86 -6.33 -17.33 -18.55
N ARG A 87 -5.58 -16.23 -18.38
CA ARG A 87 -5.72 -15.32 -17.23
C ARG A 87 -7.12 -14.73 -17.18
N ARG A 88 -7.92 -15.22 -16.22
CA ARG A 88 -9.16 -14.57 -15.81
C ARG A 88 -8.78 -13.44 -14.87
N SER A 89 -8.79 -12.21 -15.39
CA SER A 89 -8.73 -11.02 -14.56
C SER A 89 -9.90 -11.06 -13.58
N ILE A 90 -9.59 -11.00 -12.28
CA ILE A 90 -10.55 -10.57 -11.28
C ILE A 90 -10.55 -9.04 -11.37
N ALA A 91 -11.55 -8.51 -12.05
CA ALA A 91 -11.91 -7.10 -12.03
C ALA A 91 -13.34 -6.97 -11.46
#